data_AF-A0A844BHU1-F1
#
_entry.id   AF-A0A844BHU1-F1
#
_cell.length_a   1.000
_cell.length_b   1.000
_cell.length_c   1.000
_cell.angle_alpha   90.00
_cell.angle_beta   90.00
_cell.angle_gamma   90.00
#
_symmetry.space_group_name_H-M   'P 1'
#
loop_
_entity.id
_entity.type
_entity.pdbx_description
1 polymer ?
#
loop_
_entity_poly.entity_id
_entity_poly.type
_entity_poly.pdbx_seq_one_letter_code
_entity_poly.pdbx_strand_id
1 'polypeptide(L)'
;MSSDESDTGGPCGPSEARAAAISGLSAGGAAAGEPVYVRRLDLTEGGYYLVPFLRDGTLVAIAEIEAQGCTLAKTGAITAPGTPFLLDPETARAALPVPAEAAPFLGWRPSRESWDSFLPFWVFDTPDGRYFVDQSGQVHRSLGTEARGG
;
A
#
# COMPACT_ATOMS: atom_id res chain seq x y z
N MET A 1 30.97 -29.80 -4.68
CA MET A 1 30.10 -29.42 -5.82
C MET A 1 28.73 -29.98 -5.49
N SER A 2 27.72 -29.22 -5.12
CA SER A 2 27.55 -27.77 -5.00
C SER A 2 26.56 -27.58 -3.85
N SER A 3 26.85 -26.64 -2.96
CA SER A 3 25.87 -26.21 -1.97
C SER A 3 24.79 -25.45 -2.74
N ASP A 4 23.60 -26.03 -2.78
CA ASP A 4 22.38 -25.34 -3.17
C ASP A 4 22.04 -24.40 -2.01
N GLU A 5 22.69 -23.23 -1.98
CA GLU A 5 22.20 -22.12 -1.18
C GLU A 5 20.85 -21.76 -1.77
N SER A 6 19.80 -22.21 -1.10
CA SER A 6 18.45 -21.69 -1.29
C SER A 6 18.54 -20.19 -1.08
N ASP A 7 18.61 -19.46 -2.18
CA ASP A 7 18.39 -18.03 -2.25
C ASP A 7 16.93 -17.81 -1.87
N THR A 8 16.62 -17.86 -0.57
CA THR A 8 15.41 -17.25 -0.05
C THR A 8 15.65 -15.75 -0.16
N GLY A 9 15.50 -15.28 -1.41
CA GLY A 9 15.75 -13.92 -1.81
C GLY A 9 15.01 -12.97 -0.90
N GLY A 10 15.66 -11.84 -0.62
CA GLY A 10 15.06 -10.76 0.14
C GLY A 10 13.74 -10.27 -0.48
N PRO A 11 13.06 -9.31 0.17
CA PRO A 11 11.83 -8.74 -0.36
C PRO A 11 12.06 -8.21 -1.77
N CYS A 12 11.09 -8.45 -2.65
CA CYS A 12 11.22 -8.04 -4.04
C CYS A 12 11.25 -6.51 -4.18
N GLY A 13 11.93 -6.04 -5.22
CA GLY A 13 11.92 -4.64 -5.60
C GLY A 13 10.62 -4.22 -6.31
N PRO A 14 10.39 -2.91 -6.49
CA PRO A 14 9.21 -2.41 -7.20
C PRO A 14 9.10 -2.98 -8.62
N SER A 15 10.20 -3.06 -9.36
CA SER A 15 10.19 -3.63 -10.73
C SER A 15 9.68 -5.08 -10.77
N GLU A 16 10.08 -5.89 -9.80
CA GLU A 16 9.65 -7.29 -9.68
C GLU A 16 8.18 -7.38 -9.28
N ALA A 17 7.76 -6.58 -8.31
CA ALA A 17 6.35 -6.51 -7.91
C ALA A 17 5.45 -6.09 -9.08
N ARG A 18 5.90 -5.12 -9.89
CA ARG A 18 5.19 -4.73 -11.12
C ARG A 18 5.09 -5.89 -12.11
N ALA A 19 6.17 -6.65 -12.30
CA ALA A 19 6.17 -7.81 -13.19
C ALA A 19 5.22 -8.92 -12.68
N ALA A 20 5.23 -9.20 -11.37
CA ALA A 20 4.32 -10.14 -10.74
C ALA A 20 2.85 -9.71 -10.90
N ALA A 21 2.55 -8.41 -10.75
CA ALA A 21 1.22 -7.87 -10.97
C ALA A 21 0.76 -8.07 -12.43
N ILE A 22 1.61 -7.77 -13.40
CA ILE A 22 1.30 -7.96 -14.83
C ILE A 22 1.04 -9.43 -15.15
N SER A 23 1.82 -10.33 -14.56
CA SER A 23 1.67 -11.79 -14.74
C SER A 23 0.38 -12.31 -14.08
N GLY A 24 0.06 -11.82 -12.88
CA GLY A 24 -1.03 -12.34 -12.07
C GLY A 24 -2.41 -11.72 -12.35
N LEU A 25 -2.49 -10.52 -12.90
CA LEU A 25 -3.75 -9.82 -13.15
C LEU A 25 -3.96 -9.52 -14.64
N SER A 26 -4.97 -10.17 -15.23
CA SER A 26 -5.45 -9.84 -16.57
C SER A 26 -6.36 -8.60 -16.55
N ALA A 27 -5.77 -7.41 -16.64
CA ALA A 27 -6.51 -6.14 -16.52
C ALA A 27 -7.12 -5.61 -17.84
N GLY A 28 -7.41 -6.47 -18.82
CA GLY A 28 -8.13 -6.12 -20.06
C GLY A 28 -7.55 -4.90 -20.80
N GLY A 29 -6.23 -4.88 -21.04
CA GLY A 29 -5.55 -3.79 -21.73
C GLY A 29 -5.16 -2.58 -20.87
N ALA A 30 -5.43 -2.60 -19.56
CA ALA A 30 -4.89 -1.60 -18.64
C ALA A 30 -3.38 -1.82 -18.41
N ALA A 31 -2.62 -0.74 -18.26
CA ALA A 31 -1.20 -0.78 -17.98
C ALA A 31 -0.94 -0.70 -16.46
N ALA A 32 -0.04 -1.55 -15.96
CA ALA A 32 0.44 -1.43 -14.59
C ALA A 32 1.25 -0.14 -14.41
N GLY A 33 0.90 0.66 -13.40
CA GLY A 33 1.63 1.87 -13.02
C GLY A 33 2.80 1.57 -12.06
N GLU A 34 3.25 2.61 -11.37
CA GLU A 34 4.35 2.52 -10.41
C GLU A 34 3.89 1.85 -9.11
N PRO A 35 4.56 0.78 -8.65
CA PRO A 35 4.27 0.16 -7.37
C PRO A 35 4.61 1.07 -6.19
N VAL A 36 3.78 1.02 -5.16
CA VAL A 36 4.04 1.71 -3.90
C VAL A 36 4.14 0.69 -2.78
N TYR A 37 5.20 0.80 -1.97
CA TYR A 37 5.42 -0.10 -0.85
C TYR A 37 4.58 0.33 0.36
N VAL A 38 3.85 -0.63 0.93
CA VAL A 38 3.06 -0.47 2.15
C VAL A 38 3.64 -1.37 3.23
N ARG A 39 4.06 -0.75 4.33
CA ARG A 39 4.57 -1.48 5.49
C ARG A 39 3.43 -2.07 6.30
N ARG A 40 3.53 -3.35 6.68
CA ARG A 40 2.61 -3.94 7.66
C ARG A 40 2.95 -3.39 9.05
N LEU A 41 1.98 -2.74 9.70
CA LEU A 41 2.14 -2.12 11.02
C LEU A 41 1.83 -3.09 12.18
N ASP A 42 1.24 -4.24 11.85
CA ASP A 42 0.93 -5.36 12.75
C ASP A 42 2.00 -6.47 12.72
N LEU A 43 3.01 -6.34 11.86
CA LEU A 43 4.16 -7.24 11.78
C LEU A 43 5.45 -6.50 12.14
N THR A 44 6.44 -7.22 12.67
CA THR A 44 7.76 -6.64 12.99
C THR A 44 8.50 -6.20 11.73
N GLU A 45 8.42 -7.00 10.68
CA GLU A 45 9.00 -6.75 9.36
C GLU A 45 8.05 -7.22 8.26
N GLY A 46 8.26 -6.72 7.05
CA GLY A 46 7.46 -7.06 5.88
C GLY A 46 6.42 -6.01 5.51
N GLY A 47 5.76 -6.29 4.39
CA GLY A 47 4.90 -5.37 3.68
C GLY A 47 4.46 -5.96 2.37
N TYR A 48 3.81 -5.13 1.57
CA TYR A 48 3.35 -5.49 0.25
C TYR A 48 3.45 -4.28 -0.65
N TYR A 49 3.45 -4.51 -1.96
CA TYR A 49 3.28 -3.46 -2.94
C TYR A 49 1.83 -3.36 -3.36
N LEU A 50 1.33 -2.15 -3.52
CA LEU A 50 0.14 -1.88 -4.30
C LEU A 50 0.55 -1.45 -5.70
N VAL A 51 0.00 -2.10 -6.71
CA VAL A 51 0.27 -1.79 -8.12
C VAL A 51 -1.02 -1.33 -8.78
N PRO A 52 -1.13 -0.06 -9.19
CA PRO A 52 -2.32 0.44 -9.87
C PRO A 52 -2.34 -0.05 -11.32
N PHE A 53 -3.53 -0.34 -11.85
CA PHE A 53 -3.73 -0.59 -13.27
C PHE A 53 -4.58 0.54 -13.86
N LEU A 54 -4.02 1.19 -14.87
CA LEU A 54 -4.58 2.38 -15.50
C LEU A 54 -5.04 2.06 -16.92
N ARG A 55 -6.25 2.47 -17.27
CA ARG A 55 -6.74 2.50 -18.66
C ARG A 55 -7.02 3.95 -19.01
N ASP A 56 -6.29 4.47 -20.00
CA ASP A 56 -6.39 5.88 -20.43
C ASP A 56 -6.25 6.87 -19.26
N GLY A 57 -5.29 6.59 -18.36
CA GLY A 57 -5.04 7.38 -17.14
C GLY A 57 -6.05 7.18 -16.00
N THR A 58 -7.11 6.40 -16.22
CA THR A 58 -8.13 6.09 -15.19
C THR A 58 -7.77 4.82 -14.45
N LEU A 59 -7.80 4.85 -13.12
CA LEU A 59 -7.61 3.67 -12.27
C LEU A 59 -8.79 2.70 -12.44
N VAL A 60 -8.48 1.46 -12.83
CA VAL A 60 -9.49 0.40 -13.05
C VAL A 60 -9.28 -0.83 -12.18
N ALA A 61 -8.07 -1.04 -11.67
CA ALA A 61 -7.79 -2.10 -10.71
C ALA A 61 -6.54 -1.79 -9.86
N ILE A 62 -6.41 -2.49 -8.75
CA ILE A 62 -5.21 -2.52 -7.91
C ILE A 62 -4.84 -3.99 -7.66
N ALA A 63 -3.56 -4.30 -7.76
CA ALA A 63 -3.01 -5.58 -7.32
C ALA A 63 -2.19 -5.39 -6.04
N GLU A 64 -2.38 -6.27 -5.07
CA GLU A 64 -1.52 -6.40 -3.90
C GLU A 64 -0.50 -7.51 -4.14
N ILE A 65 0.77 -7.16 -4.08
CA ILE A 65 1.89 -8.09 -4.24
C ILE A 65 2.57 -8.23 -2.89
N GLU A 66 2.51 -9.43 -2.33
CA GLU A 66 3.25 -9.76 -1.11
C GLU A 66 4.75 -9.64 -1.43
N ALA A 67 5.47 -8.85 -0.61
CA ALA A 67 6.84 -8.48 -0.92
C ALA A 67 7.81 -9.65 -0.71
N GLN A 68 7.54 -10.53 0.26
CA GLN A 68 8.33 -11.71 0.57
C GLN A 68 8.03 -12.89 -0.34
N GLY A 69 8.60 -12.85 -1.54
CA GLY A 69 8.42 -13.91 -2.56
C GLY A 69 7.70 -13.42 -3.81
N CYS A 70 7.33 -12.13 -3.85
CA CYS A 70 6.86 -11.46 -5.05
C CYS A 70 5.60 -12.12 -5.66
N THR A 71 4.61 -12.40 -4.82
CA THR A 71 3.41 -13.13 -5.24
C THR A 71 2.17 -12.26 -5.18
N LEU A 72 1.25 -12.46 -6.14
CA LEU A 72 -0.05 -11.79 -6.14
C LEU A 72 -0.88 -12.33 -4.96
N ALA A 73 -1.19 -11.46 -4.00
CA ALA A 73 -1.98 -11.81 -2.82
C ALA A 73 -3.47 -11.48 -3.00
N LYS A 74 -3.77 -10.31 -3.56
CA LYS A 74 -5.14 -9.79 -3.70
C LYS A 74 -5.26 -8.92 -4.94
N THR A 75 -6.47 -8.85 -5.51
CA THR A 75 -6.82 -7.87 -6.55
C THR A 75 -8.13 -7.17 -6.20
N GLY A 76 -8.25 -5.92 -6.61
CA GLY A 76 -9.46 -5.12 -6.43
C GLY A 76 -9.82 -4.40 -7.71
N ALA A 77 -11.06 -4.55 -8.18
CA ALA A 77 -11.57 -3.79 -9.31
C ALA A 77 -12.08 -2.42 -8.82
N ILE A 78 -11.75 -1.36 -9.54
CA ILE A 78 -12.21 0.00 -9.25
C ILE A 78 -13.33 0.34 -10.23
N THR A 79 -14.53 0.51 -9.68
CA THR A 79 -15.75 0.77 -10.47
C THR A 79 -16.16 2.24 -10.43
N ALA A 80 -15.69 3.00 -9.45
CA ALA A 80 -15.97 4.42 -9.31
C ALA A 80 -14.97 5.25 -10.15
N PRO A 81 -15.42 5.94 -11.22
CA PRO A 81 -14.54 6.75 -12.06
C PRO A 81 -13.97 7.93 -11.27
N GLY A 82 -12.73 8.32 -11.61
CA GLY A 82 -12.04 9.43 -10.94
C GLY A 82 -11.50 9.13 -9.55
N THR A 83 -11.64 7.88 -9.07
CA THR A 83 -11.02 7.44 -7.81
C THR A 83 -9.50 7.56 -7.92
N PRO A 84 -8.82 8.37 -7.09
CA PRO A 84 -7.37 8.42 -7.08
C PRO A 84 -6.80 7.09 -6.56
N PHE A 85 -5.60 6.75 -6.99
CA PHE A 85 -4.93 5.54 -6.49
C PHE A 85 -4.61 5.66 -5.00
N LEU A 86 -4.04 6.80 -4.60
CA LEU A 86 -3.77 7.16 -3.22
C LEU A 86 -4.00 8.66 -3.04
N LEU A 87 -4.31 9.05 -1.81
CA LEU A 87 -4.22 10.43 -1.38
C LEU A 87 -2.80 10.94 -1.61
N ASP A 88 -2.67 12.16 -2.14
CA ASP A 88 -1.37 12.80 -2.32
C ASP A 88 -0.69 13.06 -0.94
N PRO A 89 0.61 12.73 -0.77
CA PRO A 89 1.29 12.84 0.53
C PRO A 89 1.41 14.28 1.04
N GLU A 90 1.44 15.29 0.17
CA GLU A 90 1.45 16.69 0.60
C GLU A 90 0.06 17.11 1.11
N THR A 91 -1.00 16.65 0.45
CA THR A 91 -2.38 16.81 0.92
C THR A 91 -2.58 16.13 2.28
N ALA A 92 -2.05 14.92 2.46
CA ALA A 92 -2.07 14.22 3.74
C ALA A 92 -1.28 14.97 4.82
N ARG A 93 -0.11 15.53 4.48
CA ARG A 93 0.71 16.32 5.40
C ARG A 93 0.01 17.61 5.83
N ALA A 94 -0.67 18.29 4.90
CA ALA A 94 -1.40 19.52 5.17
C ALA A 94 -2.57 19.33 6.14
N ALA A 95 -3.06 18.10 6.33
CA ALA A 95 -4.10 17.79 7.31
C ALA A 95 -3.57 17.72 8.76
N LEU A 96 -2.25 17.59 8.96
CA LEU A 96 -1.68 17.42 10.29
C LEU A 96 -1.85 18.69 11.16
N PRO A 97 -2.08 18.53 12.47
CA PRO A 97 -2.16 19.66 13.40
C PRO A 97 -0.79 20.25 13.74
N VAL A 98 0.29 19.53 13.40
CA VAL A 98 1.68 19.91 13.68
C VAL A 98 2.56 19.60 12.46
N PRO A 99 3.69 20.31 12.28
CA PRO A 99 4.63 20.00 11.21
C PRO A 99 5.21 18.59 11.34
N ALA A 100 5.34 17.90 10.20
CA ALA A 100 6.12 16.67 10.08
C ALA A 100 7.33 16.95 9.17
N GLU A 101 8.54 16.81 9.71
CA GLU A 101 9.77 17.05 8.94
C GLU A 101 10.24 15.81 8.18
N ALA A 102 9.97 14.62 8.73
CA ALA A 102 10.31 13.37 8.07
C ALA A 102 9.35 13.08 6.91
N ALA A 103 9.89 12.47 5.85
CA ALA A 103 9.07 11.96 4.76
C ALA A 103 8.09 10.90 5.29
N PRO A 104 6.79 10.98 4.92
CA PRO A 104 5.84 9.96 5.33
C PRO A 104 6.10 8.64 4.59
N PHE A 105 5.58 7.57 5.15
CA PHE A 105 5.52 6.28 4.47
C PHE A 105 4.11 5.72 4.50
N LEU A 106 3.80 4.79 3.59
CA LEU A 106 2.52 4.08 3.63
C LEU A 106 2.60 2.93 4.63
N GLY A 107 1.66 2.89 5.56
CA GLY A 107 1.56 1.84 6.55
C GLY A 107 0.13 1.32 6.65
N TRP A 108 -0.02 0.02 6.87
CA TRP A 108 -1.33 -0.57 7.05
C TRP A 108 -1.32 -1.68 8.09
N ARG A 109 -2.43 -1.77 8.84
CA ARG A 109 -2.83 -2.95 9.60
C ARG A 109 -4.36 -3.02 9.59
N PRO A 110 -4.95 -4.21 9.76
CA PRO A 110 -6.37 -4.33 10.05
C PRO A 110 -6.74 -3.47 11.26
N SER A 111 -7.71 -2.57 11.09
CA SER A 111 -8.17 -1.65 12.12
C SER A 111 -9.59 -1.18 11.83
N ARG A 112 -10.17 -0.41 12.74
CA ARG A 112 -11.50 0.18 12.55
C ARG A 112 -11.49 1.24 11.45
N GLU A 113 -10.38 1.96 11.35
CA GLU A 113 -10.15 3.07 10.42
C GLU A 113 -9.77 2.56 9.01
N SER A 114 -9.19 1.37 8.91
CA SER A 114 -8.94 0.70 7.63
C SER A 114 -9.06 -0.82 7.75
N TRP A 115 -10.06 -1.36 7.05
CA TRP A 115 -10.39 -2.80 7.01
C TRP A 115 -9.87 -3.49 5.74
N ASP A 116 -9.45 -2.72 4.73
CA ASP A 116 -8.95 -3.24 3.45
C ASP A 116 -7.49 -2.80 3.26
N SER A 117 -6.61 -3.74 2.90
CA SER A 117 -5.20 -3.49 2.56
C SER A 117 -5.02 -2.54 1.37
N PHE A 118 -6.03 -2.36 0.52
CA PHE A 118 -6.03 -1.33 -0.51
C PHE A 118 -6.20 0.10 0.03
N LEU A 119 -6.48 0.25 1.32
CA LEU A 119 -6.69 1.55 1.98
C LEU A 119 -5.63 1.79 3.07
N PRO A 120 -4.33 1.93 2.72
CA PRO A 120 -3.28 2.21 3.68
C PRO A 120 -3.44 3.60 4.32
N PHE A 121 -2.62 3.88 5.32
CA PHE A 121 -2.46 5.21 5.89
C PHE A 121 -1.16 5.84 5.40
N TRP A 122 -1.16 7.15 5.21
CA TRP A 122 0.08 7.91 5.33
C TRP A 122 0.47 8.01 6.80
N VAL A 123 1.65 7.51 7.14
CA VAL A 123 2.19 7.51 8.50
C VAL A 123 3.22 8.62 8.62
N PHE A 124 3.03 9.48 9.62
CA PHE A 124 3.91 10.59 9.93
C PHE A 124 4.45 10.43 11.34
N ASP A 125 5.78 10.47 11.47
CA ASP A 125 6.45 10.60 12.75
C ASP A 125 6.72 12.08 13.01
N THR A 126 6.14 12.61 14.09
CA THR A 126 6.24 14.02 14.49
C THR A 126 6.83 14.12 15.91
N PRO A 127 7.26 15.31 16.35
CA PRO A 127 7.69 15.51 17.73
C PRO A 127 6.62 15.13 18.78
N ASP A 128 5.35 15.28 18.42
CA ASP A 128 4.19 14.96 19.28
C ASP A 128 3.77 13.49 19.20
N GLY A 129 4.52 12.68 18.46
CA GLY A 129 4.26 11.27 18.23
C GLY A 129 3.77 10.98 16.82
N ARG A 130 3.19 9.79 16.65
CA ARG A 130 2.80 9.26 15.35
C ARG A 130 1.37 9.63 14.99
N TYR A 131 1.20 10.07 13.75
CA TYR A 131 -0.11 10.34 13.15
C TYR A 131 -0.32 9.41 11.95
N PHE A 132 -1.59 9.04 11.73
CA PHE A 132 -2.04 8.24 10.60
C PHE A 132 -3.09 9.03 9.84
N VAL A 133 -2.87 9.29 8.57
CA VAL A 133 -3.83 9.97 7.70
C VAL A 133 -4.40 8.94 6.74
N ASP A 134 -5.70 8.69 6.80
CA ASP A 134 -6.34 7.74 5.90
C ASP A 134 -6.54 8.31 4.49
N GLN A 135 -6.99 7.47 3.56
CA GLN A 135 -7.17 7.86 2.15
C GLN A 135 -8.29 8.90 1.95
N SER A 136 -9.10 9.20 2.98
CA SER A 136 -10.08 10.30 2.96
C SER A 136 -9.52 11.62 3.49
N GLY A 137 -8.29 11.62 4.01
CA GLY A 137 -7.65 12.77 4.63
C GLY A 137 -7.97 12.94 6.12
N GLN A 138 -8.66 11.99 6.75
CA GLN A 138 -8.90 12.05 8.19
C GLN A 138 -7.64 11.66 8.97
N VAL A 139 -7.38 12.40 10.04
CA VAL A 139 -6.19 12.26 10.88
C VAL A 139 -6.52 11.49 12.14
N HIS A 140 -5.74 10.46 12.42
CA HIS A 140 -5.87 9.58 13.58
C HIS A 140 -4.57 9.58 14.40
N ARG A 141 -4.70 9.57 15.73
CA ARG A 141 -3.54 9.42 16.65
C ARG A 141 -3.36 7.99 17.15
N SER A 142 -4.36 7.15 16.97
CA SER A 142 -4.32 5.73 17.30
C SER A 142 -5.23 4.99 16.32
N LEU A 143 -4.90 3.73 16.09
CA LEU A 143 -5.70 2.83 15.25
C LEU A 143 -6.40 1.82 16.15
N GLY A 144 -7.71 1.61 15.96
CA GLY A 144 -8.48 0.63 16.72
C GLY A 144 -8.00 -0.81 16.50
N THR A 145 -8.28 -1.69 17.45
CA THR A 145 -7.94 -3.13 17.40
C THR A 145 -8.95 -3.99 16.64
N GLU A 146 -10.08 -3.43 16.21
CA GLU A 146 -11.15 -4.18 15.53
C GLU A 146 -11.27 -3.75 14.06
N ALA A 147 -10.74 -4.55 13.15
CA ALA A 147 -11.39 -4.64 11.83
C ALA A 147 -12.74 -5.31 12.09
N ARG A 148 -13.86 -4.61 11.93
CA ARG A 148 -15.18 -5.23 12.14
C ARG A 148 -15.28 -6.46 11.23
N GLY A 149 -15.30 -7.64 11.85
CA GLY A 149 -15.67 -8.88 11.19
C GLY A 149 -17.10 -8.77 10.68
N GLY A 150 -17.29 -9.12 9.42
CA GLY A 150 -18.58 -9.43 8.81
C GLY A 150 -18.39 -10.70 8.00
#